data_AF-A0A812X8J4-F1
#
_entry.id   AF-A0A812X8J4-F1
#
_cell.length_a   1.000
_cell.length_b   1.000
_cell.length_c   1.000
_cell.angle_alpha   90.00
_cell.angle_beta   90.00
_cell.angle_gamma   90.00
#
_symmetry.space_group_name_H-M   'P 1'
#
loop_
_entity.id
_entity.type
_entity.pdbx_description
1 polymer ?
#
loop_
_entity_poly.entity_id
_entity_poly.type
_entity_poly.pdbx_seq_one_letter_code
_entity_poly.pdbx_strand_id
1 'polypeptide(L)'
;MSAIGEPKVVQKDRQKLEDARKKLGSCAKALRARMAKEQVEVWKKAEAEFSVQKMIWQSLSLQRGAKHQGTAAMIESKLEFAVQTHTKDLAAAVEALDLCLERNQGLDLLGVAMLESIEGIKAAALHADARQELAKMLEKAAEDGAPGRARRGRRRSLFFCCHFFAKARFRTENVLVLAA
;
A
#
# COMPACT_ATOMS: atom_id res chain seq x y z
N MET A 1 22.54 -29.67 47.95
CA MET A 1 22.21 -28.40 47.28
C MET A 1 23.29 -28.09 46.26
N SER A 2 23.10 -28.47 44.99
CA SER A 2 24.07 -28.15 43.93
C SER A 2 23.39 -27.25 42.91
N ALA A 3 23.63 -25.95 43.03
CA ALA A 3 23.26 -24.99 42.00
C ALA A 3 24.24 -25.15 40.83
N ILE A 4 23.87 -25.97 39.85
CA ILE A 4 24.56 -26.03 38.55
C ILE A 4 24.21 -24.73 37.84
N GLY A 5 25.06 -23.71 37.99
CA GLY A 5 24.93 -22.46 37.25
C GLY A 5 25.03 -22.73 35.76
N GLU A 6 24.03 -22.30 34.99
CA GLU A 6 24.03 -22.42 33.53
C GLU A 6 25.31 -21.79 32.94
N PRO A 7 25.96 -22.44 31.96
CA PRO A 7 27.17 -21.91 31.35
C PRO A 7 26.88 -20.58 30.63
N LYS A 8 27.71 -19.55 30.86
CA LYS A 8 27.59 -18.18 30.29
C LYS A 8 27.36 -18.13 28.77
N VAL A 9 27.76 -19.17 28.03
CA VAL A 9 27.53 -19.31 26.58
C VAL A 9 26.03 -19.48 26.25
N VAL A 10 25.31 -20.27 27.05
CA VAL A 10 23.86 -20.52 26.88
C VAL A 10 23.06 -19.26 27.19
N GLN A 11 23.49 -18.46 28.18
CA GLN A 11 22.88 -17.17 28.51
C GLN A 11 23.05 -16.14 27.38
N LYS A 12 24.24 -16.06 26.77
CA LYS A 12 24.52 -15.13 25.65
C LYS A 12 23.70 -15.47 24.41
N ASP A 13 23.54 -16.75 24.09
CA ASP A 13 22.79 -17.17 22.92
C ASP A 13 21.27 -17.06 23.13
N ARG A 14 20.78 -17.29 24.35
CA ARG A 14 19.39 -16.99 24.74
C ARG A 14 19.07 -15.49 24.63
N GLN A 15 19.98 -14.62 25.08
CA GLN A 15 19.83 -13.16 24.96
C GLN A 15 19.76 -12.72 23.49
N LYS A 16 20.61 -13.27 22.62
CA LYS A 16 20.58 -12.96 21.17
C LYS A 16 19.28 -13.39 20.50
N LEU A 17 18.71 -14.53 20.89
CA LEU A 17 17.44 -15.03 20.35
C LEU A 17 16.26 -14.14 20.80
N GLU A 18 16.25 -13.74 22.07
CA GLU A 18 15.31 -12.76 22.62
C GLU A 18 15.38 -11.41 21.88
N ASP A 19 16.60 -10.90 21.63
CA ASP A 19 16.80 -9.66 20.91
C ASP A 19 16.37 -9.77 19.44
N ALA A 20 16.61 -10.91 18.79
CA ALA A 20 16.16 -11.18 17.42
C ALA A 20 14.63 -11.23 17.34
N ARG A 21 13.97 -11.89 18.29
CA ARG A 21 12.51 -11.95 18.41
C ARG A 21 11.90 -10.55 18.56
N LYS A 22 12.45 -9.73 19.45
CA LYS A 22 12.01 -8.34 19.65
C LYS A 22 12.16 -7.50 18.38
N LYS A 23 13.29 -7.66 17.67
CA LYS A 23 13.53 -6.96 16.40
C LYS A 23 12.53 -7.37 15.32
N LEU A 24 12.26 -8.66 15.16
CA LEU A 24 11.29 -9.16 14.16
C LEU A 24 9.87 -8.66 14.45
N GLY A 25 9.44 -8.73 15.71
CA GLY A 25 8.14 -8.19 16.13
C GLY A 25 8.03 -6.67 15.90
N SER A 26 9.10 -5.93 16.22
CA SER A 26 9.17 -4.48 15.93
C SER A 26 9.11 -4.18 14.43
N CYS A 27 9.76 -4.98 13.59
CA CYS A 27 9.71 -4.84 12.13
C CYS A 27 8.29 -5.10 11.58
N ALA A 28 7.60 -6.14 12.05
CA ALA A 28 6.22 -6.42 11.65
C ALA A 28 5.28 -5.27 12.04
N LYS A 29 5.41 -4.73 13.25
CA LYS A 29 4.64 -3.58 13.71
C LYS A 29 4.91 -2.32 12.89
N ALA A 30 6.19 -2.03 12.61
CA ALA A 30 6.58 -0.89 11.78
C ALA A 30 6.05 -1.01 10.33
N LEU A 31 6.06 -2.23 9.77
CA LEU A 31 5.53 -2.49 8.44
C LEU A 31 4.03 -2.19 8.37
N ARG A 32 3.25 -2.68 9.34
CA ARG A 32 1.81 -2.38 9.40
C ARG A 32 1.50 -0.90 9.58
N ALA A 33 2.23 -0.23 10.49
CA ALA A 33 2.06 1.21 10.69
C ALA A 33 2.32 2.01 9.41
N ARG A 34 3.35 1.60 8.64
CA ARG A 34 3.66 2.22 7.36
C ARG A 34 2.57 1.99 6.31
N MET A 35 2.03 0.79 6.23
CA MET A 35 0.94 0.47 5.30
C MET A 35 -0.32 1.30 5.59
N ALA A 36 -0.69 1.39 6.87
CA ALA A 36 -1.85 2.19 7.29
C ALA A 36 -1.66 3.66 6.92
N LYS A 37 -0.46 4.22 7.15
CA LYS A 37 -0.14 5.59 6.79
C LYS A 37 -0.21 5.81 5.27
N GLU A 38 0.40 4.93 4.48
CA GLU A 38 0.42 5.03 3.02
C GLU A 38 -0.99 4.98 2.44
N GLN A 39 -1.86 4.10 2.93
CA GLN A 39 -3.26 4.06 2.51
C GLN A 39 -3.99 5.38 2.79
N VAL A 40 -3.84 5.94 4.00
CA VAL A 40 -4.48 7.22 4.34
C VAL A 40 -3.98 8.36 3.46
N GLU A 41 -2.69 8.41 3.16
CA GLU A 41 -2.10 9.46 2.31
C GLU A 41 -2.58 9.37 0.86
N VAL A 42 -2.67 8.17 0.27
CA VAL A 42 -3.15 8.03 -1.12
C VAL A 42 -4.63 8.35 -1.26
N TRP A 43 -5.47 7.92 -0.30
CA TRP A 43 -6.90 8.23 -0.32
C TRP A 43 -7.16 9.72 -0.09
N LYS A 44 -6.44 10.35 0.84
CA LYS A 44 -6.54 11.80 1.07
C LYS A 44 -6.15 12.61 -0.17
N LYS A 45 -5.10 12.19 -0.90
CA LYS A 45 -4.73 12.83 -2.16
C LYS A 45 -5.84 12.66 -3.21
N ALA A 46 -6.37 11.46 -3.36
CA ALA A 46 -7.44 11.18 -4.31
C ALA A 46 -8.73 11.97 -4.00
N GLU A 47 -9.09 12.14 -2.73
CA GLU A 47 -10.22 12.98 -2.33
C GLU A 47 -10.04 14.45 -2.73
N ALA A 48 -8.82 14.98 -2.57
CA ALA A 48 -8.50 16.36 -2.98
C ALA A 48 -8.62 16.52 -4.50
N GLU A 49 -8.04 15.59 -5.27
CA GLU A 49 -8.14 15.60 -6.74
C GLU A 49 -9.59 15.39 -7.21
N PHE A 50 -10.37 14.57 -6.50
CA PHE A 50 -11.77 14.37 -6.82
C PHE A 50 -12.60 15.65 -6.63
N SER A 51 -12.31 16.43 -5.59
CA SER A 51 -12.94 17.74 -5.40
C SER A 51 -12.63 18.70 -6.55
N VAL A 52 -11.39 18.72 -7.03
CA VAL A 52 -10.98 19.50 -8.21
C VAL A 52 -11.71 19.00 -9.47
N GLN A 53 -11.77 17.69 -9.66
CA GLN A 53 -12.45 17.07 -10.79
C GLN A 53 -13.94 17.41 -10.85
N LYS A 54 -14.62 17.49 -9.70
CA LYS A 54 -16.02 17.94 -9.63
C LYS A 54 -16.20 19.37 -10.12
N MET A 55 -15.31 20.29 -9.72
CA MET A 55 -15.33 21.68 -10.21
C MET A 55 -15.11 21.75 -11.73
N ILE A 56 -14.22 20.92 -12.27
CA ILE A 56 -13.99 20.81 -13.72
C ILE A 56 -15.25 20.34 -14.44
N TRP A 57 -15.92 19.30 -13.95
CA TRP A 57 -17.16 18.80 -14.57
C TRP A 57 -18.29 19.81 -14.49
N GLN A 58 -18.46 20.52 -13.37
CA GLN A 58 -19.45 21.59 -13.26
C GLN A 58 -19.19 22.68 -14.31
N SER A 59 -17.92 23.07 -14.49
CA SER A 59 -17.53 24.09 -15.48
C SER A 59 -17.74 23.61 -16.93
N LEU A 60 -17.40 22.36 -17.22
CA LEU A 60 -17.53 21.76 -18.56
C LEU A 60 -18.96 21.35 -18.90
N SER A 61 -19.83 21.14 -17.91
CA SER A 61 -21.23 20.76 -18.12
C SER A 61 -21.98 21.81 -18.93
N LEU A 62 -21.59 23.08 -18.81
CA LEU A 62 -22.15 24.20 -19.57
C LEU A 62 -21.74 24.18 -21.06
N GLN A 63 -20.67 23.47 -21.42
CA GLN A 63 -20.06 23.50 -22.74
C GLN A 63 -20.26 22.21 -23.54
N ARG A 64 -20.32 21.06 -22.87
CA ARG A 64 -20.39 19.73 -23.50
C ARG A 64 -21.73 19.09 -23.16
N GLY A 65 -22.57 18.90 -24.19
CA GLY A 65 -23.98 18.50 -24.07
C GLY A 65 -24.29 17.20 -23.32
N ALA A 66 -25.57 16.81 -23.28
CA ALA A 66 -26.14 15.83 -22.36
C ALA A 66 -25.41 14.47 -22.26
N LYS A 67 -24.83 13.96 -23.36
CA LYS A 67 -24.08 12.69 -23.35
C LYS A 67 -22.83 12.76 -22.46
N HIS A 68 -22.10 13.86 -22.51
CA HIS A 68 -20.90 14.08 -21.68
C HIS A 68 -21.27 14.21 -20.21
N GLN A 69 -22.36 14.93 -19.92
CA GLN A 69 -22.88 15.09 -18.56
C GLN A 69 -23.30 13.74 -17.94
N GLY A 70 -23.99 12.89 -18.72
CA GLY A 70 -24.42 11.57 -18.23
C GLY A 70 -23.25 10.66 -17.88
N THR A 71 -22.17 10.64 -18.69
CA THR A 71 -20.99 9.85 -18.37
C THR A 71 -20.20 10.42 -17.20
N ALA A 72 -20.05 11.75 -17.11
CA ALA A 72 -19.41 12.41 -15.98
C ALA A 72 -20.13 12.10 -14.66
N ALA A 73 -21.47 12.20 -14.63
CA ALA A 73 -22.27 11.89 -13.44
C ALA A 73 -22.14 10.42 -12.99
N MET A 74 -22.02 9.49 -13.95
CA MET A 74 -21.78 8.08 -13.64
C MET A 74 -20.39 7.86 -13.02
N ILE A 75 -19.35 8.48 -13.58
CA ILE A 75 -17.99 8.41 -13.03
C ILE A 75 -17.94 9.06 -11.64
N GLU A 76 -18.60 10.20 -11.46
CA GLU A 76 -18.73 10.89 -10.18
C GLU A 76 -19.35 9.98 -9.11
N SER A 77 -20.49 9.36 -9.41
CA SER A 77 -21.17 8.44 -8.50
C SER A 77 -20.29 7.25 -8.08
N LYS A 78 -19.48 6.72 -9.00
CA LYS A 78 -18.56 5.61 -8.70
C LYS A 78 -17.36 6.05 -7.86
N LEU A 79 -16.83 7.25 -8.09
CA LEU A 79 -15.79 7.83 -7.24
C LEU A 79 -16.31 8.12 -5.83
N GLU A 80 -17.53 8.66 -5.69
CA GLU A 80 -18.14 8.86 -4.37
C GLU A 80 -18.35 7.54 -3.63
N PHE A 81 -18.83 6.52 -4.33
CA PHE A 81 -18.96 5.18 -3.77
C PHE A 81 -17.61 4.63 -3.29
N ALA A 82 -16.55 4.77 -4.09
CA ALA A 82 -15.21 4.31 -3.71
C ALA A 82 -14.69 5.04 -2.46
N VAL A 83 -14.82 6.37 -2.41
CA VAL A 83 -14.43 7.19 -1.26
C VAL A 83 -15.23 6.82 0.01
N GLN A 84 -16.51 6.49 -0.09
CA GLN A 84 -17.30 6.11 1.09
C GLN A 84 -17.05 4.67 1.55
N THR A 85 -16.65 3.78 0.64
CA THR A 85 -16.58 2.34 0.88
C THR A 85 -15.17 1.86 1.23
N HIS A 86 -14.11 2.60 0.88
CA HIS A 86 -12.72 2.14 1.00
C HIS A 86 -12.28 1.71 2.40
N THR A 87 -12.87 2.25 3.47
CA THR A 87 -12.56 1.86 4.85
C THR A 87 -13.26 0.56 5.29
N LYS A 88 -14.37 0.20 4.62
CA LYS A 88 -15.19 -0.98 4.94
C LYS A 88 -14.85 -2.16 4.03
N ASP A 89 -14.75 -1.88 2.73
CA ASP A 89 -14.46 -2.84 1.69
C ASP A 89 -13.54 -2.20 0.64
N LEU A 90 -12.25 -2.47 0.79
CA LEU A 90 -11.24 -1.98 -0.13
C LEU A 90 -11.37 -2.60 -1.53
N ALA A 91 -11.80 -3.87 -1.61
CA ALA A 91 -11.92 -4.56 -2.89
C ALA A 91 -13.05 -3.95 -3.73
N ALA A 92 -14.22 -3.76 -3.13
CA ALA A 92 -15.34 -3.08 -3.79
C ALA A 92 -15.01 -1.64 -4.19
N ALA A 93 -14.22 -0.92 -3.37
CA ALA A 93 -13.75 0.42 -3.71
C ALA A 93 -12.81 0.40 -4.92
N VAL A 94 -11.85 -0.53 -4.97
CA VAL A 94 -10.93 -0.68 -6.12
C VAL A 94 -11.67 -1.07 -7.40
N GLU A 95 -12.62 -2.00 -7.33
CA GLU A 95 -13.45 -2.38 -8.48
C GLU A 95 -14.26 -1.18 -9.03
N ALA A 96 -14.79 -0.33 -8.15
CA ALA A 96 -15.48 0.88 -8.56
C ALA A 96 -14.55 1.86 -9.29
N LEU A 97 -13.28 1.94 -8.87
CA LEU A 97 -12.26 2.75 -9.56
C LEU A 97 -11.87 2.17 -10.91
N ASP A 98 -11.79 0.85 -11.06
CA ASP A 98 -11.55 0.21 -12.35
C ASP A 98 -12.67 0.53 -13.36
N LEU A 99 -13.93 0.49 -12.90
CA LEU A 99 -15.07 0.92 -13.72
C LEU A 99 -14.96 2.40 -14.13
N CYS A 100 -14.45 3.29 -13.27
CA CYS A 100 -14.20 4.68 -13.66
C CYS A 100 -13.16 4.77 -14.79
N LEU A 101 -12.06 4.02 -14.70
CA LEU A 101 -11.01 4.02 -15.72
C LEU A 101 -11.51 3.47 -17.05
N GLU A 102 -12.25 2.37 -17.05
CA GLU A 102 -12.86 1.78 -18.24
C GLU A 102 -13.81 2.76 -18.94
N ARG A 103 -14.67 3.43 -18.14
CA ARG A 103 -15.65 4.38 -18.68
C ARG A 103 -15.04 5.69 -19.14
N ASN A 104 -13.85 6.02 -18.64
CA ASN A 104 -13.08 7.18 -19.09
C ASN A 104 -12.36 6.94 -20.42
N GLN A 105 -12.21 5.70 -20.89
CA GLN A 105 -11.49 5.39 -22.13
C GLN A 105 -12.10 6.12 -23.33
N GLY A 106 -11.32 7.01 -23.94
CA GLY A 106 -11.70 7.78 -25.13
C GLY A 106 -12.62 8.98 -24.87
N LEU A 107 -12.86 9.36 -23.60
CA LEU A 107 -13.71 10.51 -23.26
C LEU A 107 -12.97 11.65 -22.55
N ASP A 108 -11.72 11.42 -22.11
CA ASP A 108 -10.86 12.40 -21.41
C ASP A 108 -11.61 13.16 -20.29
N LEU A 109 -12.46 12.45 -19.55
CA LEU A 109 -13.28 13.02 -18.47
C LEU A 109 -12.50 13.17 -17.17
N LEU A 110 -11.49 12.32 -16.95
CA LEU A 110 -10.60 12.36 -15.81
C LEU A 110 -9.29 13.06 -16.19
N GLY A 111 -8.91 14.07 -15.41
CA GLY A 111 -7.61 14.72 -15.55
C GLY A 111 -6.46 13.77 -15.19
N VAL A 112 -5.26 14.06 -15.69
CA VAL A 112 -4.05 13.26 -15.46
C VAL A 112 -3.80 13.05 -13.96
N ALA A 113 -3.94 14.10 -13.14
CA ALA A 113 -3.74 14.01 -11.69
C ALA A 113 -4.73 13.06 -11.00
N MET A 114 -5.97 12.98 -11.48
CA MET A 114 -6.96 12.05 -10.95
C MET A 114 -6.65 10.61 -11.38
N LEU A 115 -6.23 10.40 -12.63
CA LEU A 115 -5.79 9.08 -13.12
C LEU A 115 -4.59 8.55 -12.32
N GLU A 116 -3.59 9.40 -12.08
CA GLU A 116 -2.44 9.06 -11.24
C GLU A 116 -2.84 8.73 -9.80
N SER A 117 -3.84 9.42 -9.26
CA SER A 117 -4.34 9.17 -7.91
C SER A 117 -5.08 7.83 -7.82
N ILE A 118 -5.87 7.48 -8.82
CA ILE A 118 -6.55 6.18 -8.92
C ILE A 118 -5.52 5.04 -9.03
N GLU A 119 -4.53 5.17 -9.91
CA GLU A 119 -3.46 4.19 -10.04
C GLU A 119 -2.61 4.08 -8.76
N GLY A 120 -2.39 5.19 -8.05
CA GLY A 120 -1.74 5.22 -6.74
C GLY A 120 -2.50 4.41 -5.68
N ILE A 121 -3.83 4.53 -5.63
CA ILE A 121 -4.68 3.73 -4.75
C ILE A 121 -4.57 2.24 -5.11
N LYS A 122 -4.68 1.89 -6.39
CA LYS A 122 -4.59 0.51 -6.86
C LYS A 122 -3.24 -0.13 -6.52
N ALA A 123 -2.14 0.60 -6.73
CA ALA A 123 -0.81 0.13 -6.37
C ALA A 123 -0.68 -0.06 -4.84
N ALA A 124 -1.21 0.88 -4.04
CA ALA A 124 -1.20 0.75 -2.58
C ALA A 124 -2.01 -0.46 -2.10
N ALA A 125 -3.17 -0.72 -2.72
CA ALA A 125 -4.01 -1.88 -2.44
C ALA A 125 -3.32 -3.21 -2.81
N LEU A 126 -2.77 -3.31 -4.02
CA LEU A 126 -2.01 -4.49 -4.46
C LEU A 126 -0.84 -4.81 -3.52
N HIS A 127 -0.13 -3.77 -3.09
CA HIS A 127 0.98 -3.94 -2.17
C HIS A 127 0.54 -4.21 -0.72
N ALA A 128 -0.72 -3.92 -0.36
CA ALA A 128 -1.21 -4.14 0.98
C ALA A 128 -1.20 -5.63 1.34
N ASP A 129 -1.73 -6.49 0.47
CA ASP A 129 -1.79 -7.93 0.69
C ASP A 129 -0.38 -8.55 0.82
N ALA A 130 0.53 -8.18 -0.09
CA ALA A 130 1.90 -8.67 -0.06
C ALA A 130 2.65 -8.25 1.22
N ARG A 131 2.44 -7.01 1.69
CA ARG A 131 3.05 -6.51 2.93
C ARG A 131 2.38 -7.12 4.17
N GLN A 132 1.08 -7.42 4.13
CA GLN A 132 0.37 -8.12 5.20
C GLN A 132 0.89 -9.54 5.37
N GLU A 133 1.09 -10.29 4.28
CA GLU A 133 1.68 -11.62 4.33
C GLU A 133 3.12 -11.58 4.87
N LEU A 134 3.93 -10.59 4.45
CA LEU A 134 5.27 -10.39 5.02
C LEU A 134 5.22 -10.11 6.53
N ALA A 135 4.27 -9.28 7.00
CA ALA A 135 4.09 -9.01 8.41
C ALA A 135 3.73 -10.28 9.21
N LYS A 136 2.82 -11.11 8.69
CA LYS A 136 2.46 -12.41 9.29
C LYS A 136 3.67 -13.35 9.36
N MET A 137 4.46 -13.42 8.31
CA MET A 137 5.69 -14.24 8.29
C MET A 137 6.72 -13.77 9.31
N LEU A 138 6.88 -12.46 9.49
CA LEU A 138 7.80 -11.88 10.49
C LEU A 138 7.36 -12.18 11.92
N GLU A 139 6.05 -12.14 12.19
CA GLU A 139 5.49 -12.52 13.49
C GLU A 139 5.67 -14.00 13.77
N LYS A 140 5.32 -14.86 12.81
CA LYS A 140 5.53 -16.30 12.95
C LYS A 140 6.99 -16.64 13.19
N ALA A 141 7.92 -15.98 12.50
CA ALA A 141 9.37 -16.15 12.74
C ALA A 141 9.82 -15.63 14.12
N ALA A 142 9.12 -14.64 14.69
CA ALA A 142 9.34 -14.16 16.04
C ALA A 142 8.77 -15.13 17.09
N GLU A 143 7.62 -15.77 16.82
CA GLU A 143 6.97 -16.75 17.69
C GLU A 143 7.69 -18.09 17.72
N ASP A 144 8.07 -18.62 16.55
CA ASP A 144 8.76 -19.90 16.37
C ASP A 144 10.20 -19.89 16.93
N GLY A 145 10.66 -18.76 17.49
CA GLY A 145 11.96 -18.62 18.12
C GLY A 145 13.08 -19.02 17.17
N ALA A 146 13.21 -18.32 16.04
CA ALA A 146 14.26 -18.45 15.01
C ALA A 146 15.15 -19.70 15.19
N PRO A 147 14.80 -20.87 14.62
CA PRO A 147 15.66 -22.04 14.73
C PRO A 147 17.00 -21.69 14.08
N GLY A 148 18.03 -21.63 14.92
CA GLY A 148 19.40 -21.52 14.48
C GLY A 148 19.73 -22.68 13.55
N ARG A 149 19.75 -22.42 12.25
CA ARG A 149 20.73 -22.86 11.26
C ARG A 149 20.25 -22.44 9.88
N ALA A 150 21.03 -21.55 9.28
CA ALA A 150 21.03 -21.37 7.84
C ALA A 150 21.25 -22.74 7.17
N ARG A 151 20.19 -23.39 6.69
CA ARG A 151 20.31 -24.30 5.55
C ARG A 151 20.69 -23.42 4.36
N ARG A 152 21.97 -23.45 3.99
CA ARG A 152 22.45 -22.98 2.68
C ARG A 152 21.69 -23.77 1.62
N GLY A 153 20.59 -23.21 1.14
CA GLY A 153 19.77 -23.83 0.10
C GLY A 153 18.48 -23.05 -0.04
N ARG A 154 18.44 -22.13 -1.02
CA ARG A 154 17.34 -21.19 -1.37
C ARG A 154 17.37 -19.81 -0.72
N ARG A 155 18.52 -19.12 -0.78
CA ARG A 155 18.59 -17.64 -0.64
C ARG A 155 18.25 -16.90 -1.95
N ARG A 156 17.15 -17.25 -2.64
CA ARG A 156 16.76 -16.55 -3.88
C ARG A 156 15.40 -15.85 -3.85
N SER A 157 14.49 -16.11 -2.89
CA SER A 157 13.18 -15.42 -2.89
C SER A 157 13.08 -14.22 -1.94
N LEU A 158 13.76 -14.23 -0.78
CA LEU A 158 13.61 -13.18 0.24
C LEU A 158 14.26 -11.83 -0.13
N PHE A 159 15.28 -11.83 -1.00
CA PHE A 159 15.93 -10.59 -1.44
C PHE A 159 15.12 -9.81 -2.48
N PHE A 160 14.23 -10.50 -3.21
CA PHE A 160 13.46 -9.87 -4.29
C PHE A 160 12.39 -8.92 -3.74
N CYS A 161 11.80 -9.22 -2.58
CA CYS A 161 10.76 -8.38 -2.00
C CYS A 161 11.32 -7.05 -1.43
N CYS A 162 12.42 -7.10 -0.66
CA CYS A 162 13.01 -5.87 -0.10
C CYS A 162 13.69 -4.97 -1.15
N HIS A 163 14.33 -5.54 -2.18
CA HIS A 163 14.99 -4.74 -3.21
C HIS A 163 13.99 -4.10 -4.18
N PHE A 164 12.87 -4.77 -4.47
CA PHE A 164 11.79 -4.18 -5.28
C PHE A 164 11.15 -2.97 -4.58
N PHE A 165 10.90 -3.04 -3.27
CA PHE A 165 10.35 -1.91 -2.50
C PHE A 165 11.32 -0.73 -2.34
N ALA A 166 12.65 -0.97 -2.29
CA ALA A 166 13.63 0.11 -2.28
C ALA A 166 13.72 0.83 -3.64
N LYS A 167 13.52 0.09 -4.75
CA LYS A 167 13.61 0.63 -6.11
C LYS A 167 12.33 1.36 -6.55
N ALA A 168 11.16 0.95 -6.04
CA ALA A 168 9.89 1.65 -6.28
C ALA A 168 9.87 3.07 -5.67
N ARG A 169 10.60 3.30 -4.57
CA ARG A 169 10.74 4.63 -3.94
C ARG A 169 11.50 5.64 -4.82
N PHE A 170 12.42 5.18 -5.66
CA PHE A 170 13.24 6.07 -6.49
C PHE A 170 12.52 6.63 -7.72
N ARG A 171 11.33 6.11 -8.06
CA ARG A 171 10.58 6.54 -9.24
C ARG A 171 9.47 7.54 -8.94
N THR A 172 8.96 7.58 -7.71
CA THR A 172 7.94 8.57 -7.30
C THR A 172 8.54 9.87 -6.75
N GLU A 173 9.74 9.85 -6.18
CA GLU A 173 10.44 11.08 -5.75
C GLU A 173 11.10 11.85 -6.91
N ASN A 174 11.30 11.23 -8.09
CA ASN A 174 11.90 11.90 -9.27
C ASN A 174 10.92 12.55 -10.24
N VAL A 175 9.61 12.33 -10.11
CA VAL A 175 8.60 13.03 -10.95
C VAL A 175 8.31 14.43 -10.41
N LEU A 176 8.59 14.68 -9.12
CA LEU A 176 8.40 16.00 -8.48
C LEU A 176 9.58 16.97 -8.67
N VAL A 177 10.66 16.57 -9.34
CA VAL A 177 11.85 17.44 -9.56
C VAL A 177 12.06 17.81 -11.04
N LEU A 178 11.23 17.31 -11.95
CA LEU A 178 11.28 17.63 -13.38
C LEU A 178 10.11 18.53 -13.86
N ALA A 179 9.31 19.05 -12.93
CA ALA A 179 8.22 19.99 -13.21
C ALA A 179 8.36 21.30 -12.41
N ALA A 180 9.60 21.78 -12.22
CA ALA A 180 9.92 23.11 -11.71
C ALA A 180 10.79 23.86 -12.72
#